data_AF-A0A3M1E027-F1
#
_entry.id   AF-A0A3M1E027-F1
#
_cell.length_a   1.000
_cell.length_b   1.000
_cell.length_c   1.000
_cell.angle_alpha   90.00
_cell.angle_beta   90.00
_cell.angle_gamma   90.00
#
_symmetry.space_group_name_H-M   'P 1'
#
loop_
_entity.id
_entity.type
_entity.pdbx_description
1 polymer ?
#
loop_
_entity_poly.entity_id
_entity_poly.type
_entity_poly.pdbx_seq_one_letter_code
_entity_poly.pdbx_strand_id
1 'polypeptide(L)'
;MGGLSTDWGEWVDGLRRWLLPPLCPFCSAPVDRAGECCPACLDGIRVWPRSTCERCGCVLPESLRPGPCAACLKRPPPQLRTVSLFVYRDRVR
;
A
#
# COMPACT_ATOMS: atom_id res chain seq x y z
N MET A 1 -14.83 -42.06 14.05
CA MET A 1 -13.59 -41.52 13.45
C MET A 1 -13.89 -40.13 12.91
N GLY A 2 -13.16 -39.10 13.34
CA GLY A 2 -13.17 -37.78 12.68
C GLY A 2 -13.76 -36.61 13.49
N GLY A 3 -13.17 -36.26 14.65
CA GLY A 3 -13.50 -35.04 15.40
C GLY A 3 -12.30 -34.18 15.80
N LEU A 4 -11.06 -34.64 15.58
CA LEU A 4 -9.86 -34.02 16.12
C LEU A 4 -9.22 -32.95 15.21
N SER A 5 -9.75 -32.73 14.00
CA SER A 5 -9.08 -31.88 13.01
C SER A 5 -9.30 -30.38 13.23
N THR A 6 -10.43 -29.98 13.82
CA THR A 6 -10.80 -28.55 13.94
C THR A 6 -10.26 -27.94 15.23
N ASP A 7 -10.36 -28.68 16.34
CA ASP A 7 -9.90 -28.23 17.67
C ASP A 7 -8.38 -27.94 17.70
N TRP A 8 -7.59 -28.75 16.99
CA TRP A 8 -6.15 -28.53 16.84
C TRP A 8 -5.85 -27.26 16.03
N GLY A 9 -6.66 -26.95 15.01
CA GLY A 9 -6.53 -25.74 14.21
C GLY A 9 -6.76 -24.48 15.03
N GLU A 10 -7.80 -24.47 15.87
CA GLU A 10 -8.11 -23.32 16.74
C GLU A 10 -7.01 -23.04 17.76
N TRP A 11 -6.43 -24.09 18.36
CA TRP A 11 -5.30 -23.95 19.29
C TRP A 11 -4.05 -23.41 18.59
N VAL A 12 -3.71 -23.92 17.41
CA VAL A 12 -2.57 -23.44 16.62
C VAL A 12 -2.77 -21.98 16.20
N ASP A 13 -3.97 -21.61 15.77
CA ASP A 13 -4.29 -20.23 15.41
C ASP A 13 -4.26 -19.27 16.61
N GLY A 14 -4.68 -19.74 17.79
CA GLY A 14 -4.55 -19.01 19.05
C GLY A 14 -3.09 -18.77 19.42
N LEU A 15 -2.27 -19.82 19.39
CA LEU A 15 -0.83 -19.74 19.65
C LEU A 15 -0.13 -18.79 18.65
N ARG A 16 -0.51 -18.88 17.37
CA ARG A 16 0.03 -18.03 16.31
C ARG A 16 -0.30 -16.56 16.55
N ARG A 17 -1.54 -16.24 16.95
CA ARG A 17 -1.93 -14.86 17.29
C ARG A 17 -1.21 -14.34 18.53
N TRP A 18 -0.83 -15.21 19.47
CA TRP A 18 -0.09 -14.81 20.66
C TRP A 18 1.39 -14.59 20.38
N LEU A 19 2.03 -15.48 19.62
CA LEU A 19 3.45 -15.37 19.22
C LEU A 19 3.69 -14.28 18.16
N LEU A 20 2.73 -14.12 17.25
CA LEU A 20 2.75 -13.19 16.13
C LEU A 20 1.46 -12.37 16.15
N PRO A 21 1.34 -11.42 17.09
CA PRO A 21 0.17 -10.57 17.15
C PRO A 21 -0.01 -9.87 15.80
N PRO A 22 -1.25 -9.70 15.32
CA PRO A 22 -1.51 -8.91 14.13
C PRO A 22 -1.07 -7.46 14.38
N LEU A 23 -0.12 -6.98 13.57
CA LEU A 23 0.43 -5.64 13.64
C LEU A 23 0.09 -4.85 12.37
N CYS A 24 -0.11 -3.54 12.52
CA CYS A 24 -0.27 -2.61 11.42
C CYS A 24 0.99 -2.64 10.53
N PRO A 25 0.87 -2.79 9.20
CA PRO A 25 2.02 -2.89 8.28
C PRO A 25 2.84 -1.59 8.19
N PHE A 26 2.29 -0.45 8.64
CA PHE A 26 2.98 0.84 8.55
C PHE A 26 3.69 1.25 9.83
N CYS A 27 3.05 1.06 11.00
CA CYS A 27 3.56 1.55 12.29
C CYS A 27 3.78 0.46 13.33
N SER A 28 3.45 -0.80 13.02
CA SER A 28 3.55 -1.94 13.93
C SER A 28 2.71 -1.83 15.21
N ALA A 29 1.71 -0.93 15.25
CA ALA A 29 0.72 -0.92 16.33
C ALA A 29 -0.14 -2.20 16.28
N PRO A 30 -0.58 -2.75 17.43
CA PRO A 30 -1.51 -3.87 17.46
C PRO A 30 -2.82 -3.54 16.73
N VAL A 31 -3.35 -4.50 15.96
CA VAL A 31 -4.65 -4.40 15.28
C VAL A 31 -5.46 -5.66 15.55
N ASP A 32 -6.74 -5.70 15.17
CA ASP A 32 -7.60 -6.84 15.49
C ASP A 32 -7.37 -8.02 14.54
N ARG A 33 -7.08 -7.75 13.27
CA ARG A 33 -6.82 -8.80 12.27
C ARG A 33 -5.54 -8.56 11.49
N ALA A 34 -4.89 -9.66 11.12
CA ALA A 34 -3.71 -9.60 10.26
C ALA A 34 -4.06 -8.95 8.91
N GLY A 35 -3.19 -8.03 8.46
CA GLY A 35 -3.41 -7.27 7.22
C GLY A 35 -4.22 -5.99 7.38
N GLU A 36 -4.76 -5.71 8.57
CA GLU A 36 -5.43 -4.44 8.84
C GLU A 36 -4.43 -3.30 9.09
N CYS A 37 -4.87 -2.10 8.73
CA CYS A 37 -4.18 -0.86 9.03
C CYS A 37 -4.84 -0.23 10.27
N CYS A 38 -4.05 0.27 11.22
CA CYS A 38 -4.64 1.00 12.34
C CYS A 38 -5.32 2.29 11.84
N PRO A 39 -6.34 2.83 12.54
CA PRO A 39 -7.11 4.00 12.08
C PRO A 39 -6.23 5.20 11.71
N ALA A 40 -5.20 5.49 12.50
CA ALA A 40 -4.28 6.60 12.24
C ALA A 40 -3.48 6.42 10.93
N CYS A 41 -3.00 5.21 10.64
CA CYS A 41 -2.28 4.94 9.40
C CYS A 41 -3.22 4.88 8.20
N LEU A 42 -4.44 4.37 8.38
CA LEU A 42 -5.48 4.35 7.35
C LEU A 42 -5.86 5.79 6.96
N ASP A 43 -6.05 6.65 7.94
CA ASP A 43 -6.29 8.09 7.75
C ASP A 43 -5.10 8.83 7.14
N GLY A 44 -3.92 8.20 7.08
CA GLY A 44 -2.74 8.72 6.40
C GLY A 44 -2.69 8.41 4.91
N ILE A 45 -3.50 7.46 4.41
CA ILE A 45 -3.53 7.07 3.00
C ILE A 45 -4.13 8.22 2.18
N ARG A 46 -3.40 8.64 1.13
CA ARG A 46 -3.81 9.74 0.26
C ARG A 46 -3.88 9.26 -1.19
N VAL A 47 -4.95 9.61 -1.88
CA VAL A 47 -5.11 9.37 -3.32
C VAL A 47 -4.09 10.19 -4.09
N TRP A 48 -3.47 9.58 -5.10
CA TRP A 48 -2.50 10.28 -5.95
C TRP A 48 -3.20 11.38 -6.76
N PRO A 49 -2.60 12.57 -6.94
CA PRO A 49 -3.22 13.64 -7.72
C PRO A 49 -3.50 13.22 -9.16
N ARG A 50 -4.61 13.69 -9.73
CA ARG A 50 -4.93 13.46 -11.15
C ARG A 50 -4.00 14.22 -12.08
N SER A 51 -3.49 15.36 -11.65
CA SER A 51 -2.51 16.22 -12.34
C SER A 51 -1.12 15.63 -12.32
N THR A 52 -0.88 14.61 -13.13
CA THR A 52 0.41 13.92 -13.19
C THR A 52 0.86 13.66 -14.62
N CYS A 53 2.17 13.51 -14.80
CA CYS A 53 2.78 13.10 -16.05
C CYS A 53 2.47 11.62 -16.28
N GLU A 54 1.86 11.29 -17.42
CA GLU A 54 1.52 9.90 -17.73
C GLU A 54 2.75 9.02 -17.95
N ARG A 55 3.94 9.58 -18.22
CA ARG A 55 5.17 8.79 -18.44
C ARG A 55 5.88 8.43 -17.14
N CYS A 56 6.11 9.40 -16.26
CA CYS A 56 6.90 9.20 -15.04
C CYS A 56 6.11 9.30 -13.73
N GLY A 57 4.83 9.68 -13.78
CA GLY A 57 3.98 9.82 -12.60
C GLY A 57 4.24 11.08 -11.75
N CYS A 58 5.16 11.97 -12.13
CA CYS A 58 5.41 13.20 -11.36
C CYS A 58 4.18 14.11 -11.37
N VAL A 59 3.93 14.80 -10.27
CA VAL A 59 2.85 15.81 -10.20
C VAL A 59 3.16 16.95 -11.18
N LEU A 60 2.11 17.39 -11.88
CA LEU A 60 2.12 18.48 -12.85
C LEU A 60 1.10 19.54 -12.47
N PRO A 61 1.32 20.80 -12.90
CA PRO A 61 0.25 21.78 -12.97
C PRO A 61 -0.91 21.26 -13.83
N GLU A 62 -2.15 21.61 -13.49
CA GLU A 62 -3.34 21.14 -14.22
C GLU A 62 -3.29 21.51 -15.71
N SER A 63 -2.72 22.66 -16.05
CA SER A 63 -2.57 23.13 -17.45
C SER A 63 -1.64 22.25 -18.30
N LEU A 64 -0.83 21.40 -17.68
CA LEU A 64 0.11 20.50 -18.35
C LEU A 64 -0.32 19.03 -18.27
N ARG A 65 -1.58 18.76 -17.87
CA ARG A 65 -2.15 17.41 -17.81
C ARG A 65 -2.90 17.05 -19.12
N PRO A 66 -2.84 15.79 -19.56
CA PRO A 66 -1.84 14.79 -19.21
C PRO A 66 -0.49 15.19 -19.81
N GLY A 67 0.62 14.90 -19.11
CA GLY A 67 1.97 15.25 -19.59
C GLY A 67 2.28 14.77 -21.02
N PRO A 68 3.49 15.02 -21.52
CA PRO A 68 4.72 14.75 -20.79
C PRO A 68 5.29 15.98 -20.07
N CYS A 69 5.96 15.74 -18.95
CA CYS A 69 6.77 16.76 -18.29
C CYS A 69 8.05 17.06 -19.10
N ALA A 70 8.68 18.20 -18.83
CA ALA A 70 9.92 18.60 -19.51
C ALA A 70 11.05 17.57 -19.38
N ALA A 71 11.15 16.88 -18.25
CA ALA A 71 12.13 15.81 -18.05
C ALA A 71 11.86 14.62 -19.01
N CYS A 72 10.60 14.20 -19.13
CA CYS A 72 10.20 13.12 -20.03
C CYS A 72 10.28 13.48 -21.52
N LEU A 73 10.25 14.77 -21.87
CA LEU A 73 10.51 15.25 -23.23
C LEU A 73 12.00 15.13 -23.58
N LYS A 74 12.89 15.50 -22.65
CA LYS A 74 14.34 15.45 -22.86
C LYS A 74 14.90 14.03 -22.80
N ARG A 75 14.42 13.24 -21.85
CA ARG A 75 14.87 11.87 -21.62
C ARG A 75 13.67 11.01 -21.24
N PRO A 76 12.96 10.44 -22.23
CA PRO A 76 11.81 9.61 -21.95
C PRO A 76 12.23 8.38 -21.14
N PRO A 77 11.46 7.97 -20.12
CA PRO A 77 11.67 6.71 -19.44
C PRO A 77 11.34 5.53 -20.38
N PRO A 78 11.84 4.32 -20.11
CA PRO A 78 11.57 3.14 -20.95
C PRO A 78 10.10 2.72 -20.92
N GLN A 79 9.40 2.96 -19.81
CA GLN A 79 7.96 2.69 -19.72
C GLN A 79 7.13 3.69 -20.53
N LEU A 80 6.06 3.20 -21.17
CA LEU A 80 5.13 4.02 -21.95
C LEU A 80 4.15 4.82 -21.08
N ARG A 81 3.74 4.24 -19.95
CA ARG A 81 2.77 4.84 -19.03
C ARG A 81 3.03 4.43 -17.58
N THR A 82 2.78 5.34 -16.66
CA THR A 82 2.83 5.16 -15.21
C THR A 82 1.49 5.57 -14.61
N VAL A 83 0.90 4.71 -13.78
CA VAL A 83 -0.35 4.98 -13.06
C VAL A 83 -0.11 4.67 -11.59
N SER A 84 -0.45 5.60 -10.71
CA SER A 84 -0.47 5.39 -9.25
C SER A 84 -1.84 5.72 -8.71
N LEU A 85 -2.37 4.88 -7.81
CA LEU A 85 -3.62 5.13 -7.11
C LEU A 85 -3.39 5.97 -5.84
N PHE A 86 -2.25 5.80 -5.18
CA PHE A 86 -1.96 6.39 -3.87
C PHE A 86 -0.61 7.09 -3.82
N VAL A 87 -0.44 7.93 -2.81
CA VAL A 87 0.83 8.59 -2.47
C VAL A 87 1.72 7.66 -1.67
N TYR A 88 2.90 7.39 -2.22
CA TYR A 88 3.98 6.68 -1.54
C TYR A 88 4.97 7.71 -0.99
N ARG A 89 5.02 7.86 0.34
CA ARG A 89 5.91 8.84 1.02
C ARG A 89 7.16 8.21 1.60
N ASP A 90 7.01 7.02 2.19
CA ASP A 90 8.06 6.32 2.91
C ASP A 90 8.21 4.88 2.39
N ARG A 91 9.26 4.21 2.87
CA ARG A 91 9.46 2.79 2.61
C ARG A 91 8.38 1.99 3.33
N VAL A 92 7.65 1.16 2.58
CA VAL A 92 6.88 0.06 3.15
C VAL A 92 7.89 -0.92 3.76
N ARG A 93 7.76 -1.25 5.04
CA ARG A 93 8.60 -2.24 5.73
C ARG A 93 7.95 -3.61 5.74
#